data_AF-F4RSM1-F1
#
_entry.id   AF-F4RSM1-F1
#
_cell.length_a   1.000
_cell.length_b   1.000
_cell.length_c   1.000
_cell.angle_alpha   90.00
_cell.angle_beta   90.00
_cell.angle_gamma   90.00
#
_symmetry.space_group_name_H-M   'P 1'
#
loop_
_entity.id
_entity.type
_entity.pdbx_description
1 polymer ?
#
loop_
_entity_poly.entity_id
_entity_poly.type
_entity_poly.pdbx_seq_one_letter_code
_entity_poly.pdbx_strand_id
1 'polypeptide(L)'
;MPATNYNFVTPDPEDEEEVSQEITGSDLNPALDISDPHRGASFEFSAMSIEVGQAQAVSTSFAGSLVLDGLEDSYNYANDILEQSQTIEDESDIVPYYETIEDLGRKKNGMLYRLSPKCFRDQQPHYNPLEVVPYLDDRVGYSEGQQVQVANHSLDWVVRKAYLHHRDYQIAGSYHIKYNLTWANLLSQGRSHCFERAQNSRYVAMALESFQKDLFRKRRENGNGNINPLHLQWAIVASSMSVQPLHILQSSATATTDNEPLWKIFKGATTARFHRFIHVNAFHNEPSMEPEAWPWTSLIYAFLHYTYELSGDRTLIANLDCDEHGNLSNIVCYDKETVPYHSRQSVEMAKAVDLAFSKFVDQHECNEVCEHVGSVNLK
;
A
#
# COMPACT_ATOMS: atom_id res chain seq x y z
N MET A 1 28.22 -57.61 -31.44
CA MET A 1 29.34 -57.08 -32.25
C MET A 1 29.97 -55.95 -31.46
N PRO A 2 31.31 -55.89 -31.29
CA PRO A 2 31.99 -54.83 -30.54
C PRO A 2 32.74 -53.81 -31.43
N ALA A 3 33.25 -52.76 -30.76
CA ALA A 3 34.43 -51.92 -31.08
C ALA A 3 34.29 -50.56 -31.80
N THR A 4 34.35 -49.49 -30.98
CA THR A 4 35.06 -48.18 -31.08
C THR A 4 34.95 -47.51 -29.68
N ASN A 5 35.89 -46.80 -29.01
CA ASN A 5 37.26 -46.30 -29.27
C ASN A 5 37.40 -45.23 -30.37
N TYR A 6 37.96 -44.02 -30.19
CA TYR A 6 38.61 -43.26 -29.08
C TYR A 6 38.17 -41.76 -29.27
N ASN A 7 38.38 -40.74 -28.41
CA ASN A 7 39.63 -40.25 -27.79
C ASN A 7 39.37 -39.11 -26.75
N PHE A 8 40.34 -38.86 -25.86
CA PHE A 8 40.40 -37.70 -24.94
C PHE A 8 41.12 -36.50 -25.58
N VAL A 9 40.69 -35.26 -25.26
CA VAL A 9 41.55 -34.07 -25.12
C VAL A 9 40.94 -33.14 -24.06
N THR A 10 41.70 -32.74 -23.05
CA THR A 10 41.43 -31.59 -22.17
C THR A 10 42.28 -30.39 -22.59
N PRO A 11 41.81 -29.16 -22.30
CA PRO A 11 42.65 -28.27 -21.49
C PRO A 11 41.89 -27.54 -20.36
N ASP A 12 42.60 -27.35 -19.25
CA ASP A 12 42.38 -26.39 -18.15
C ASP A 12 43.17 -25.09 -18.44
N PRO A 13 43.07 -24.00 -17.63
CA PRO A 13 41.99 -23.55 -16.73
C PRO A 13 41.64 -22.05 -16.98
N GLU A 14 41.01 -21.38 -15.99
CA GLU A 14 40.70 -19.92 -15.92
C GLU A 14 39.56 -19.51 -16.89
N ASP A 15 38.55 -18.72 -16.52
CA ASP A 15 38.45 -17.70 -15.46
C ASP A 15 37.42 -17.97 -14.34
N GLU A 16 37.60 -17.23 -13.24
CA GLU A 16 36.65 -17.05 -12.13
C GLU A 16 35.50 -16.10 -12.56
N GLU A 17 34.25 -16.37 -12.16
CA GLU A 17 33.36 -15.34 -11.59
C GLU A 17 32.12 -15.96 -10.90
N GLU A 18 31.50 -15.18 -10.01
CA GLU A 18 30.71 -15.70 -8.89
C GLU A 18 29.30 -16.21 -9.25
N VAL A 19 28.98 -17.42 -8.78
CA VAL A 19 27.59 -17.85 -8.62
C VAL A 19 27.02 -17.20 -7.36
N SER A 20 26.34 -16.06 -7.51
CA SER A 20 25.42 -15.52 -6.50
C SER A 20 23.97 -15.67 -6.98
N GLN A 21 23.33 -16.74 -6.51
CA GLN A 21 21.87 -16.88 -6.59
C GLN A 21 21.19 -16.16 -5.41
N GLU A 22 19.89 -15.93 -5.56
CA GLU A 22 18.91 -15.54 -4.53
C GLU A 22 19.03 -14.13 -3.91
N ILE A 23 18.25 -13.21 -4.48
CA ILE A 23 17.77 -12.00 -3.79
C ILE A 23 16.28 -11.85 -4.06
N THR A 24 15.45 -11.88 -3.00
CA THR A 24 13.99 -11.77 -3.10
C THR A 24 13.50 -10.30 -3.13
N GLY A 25 13.87 -9.59 -4.21
CA GLY A 25 13.30 -8.30 -4.59
C GLY A 25 12.32 -8.43 -5.76
N SER A 26 11.07 -8.85 -5.50
CA SER A 26 10.15 -9.44 -6.49
C SER A 26 9.70 -8.59 -7.70
N ASP A 27 10.18 -7.35 -7.88
CA ASP A 27 9.70 -6.40 -8.90
C ASP A 27 10.82 -5.47 -9.45
N LEU A 28 11.88 -6.01 -10.08
CA LEU A 28 12.86 -5.29 -10.95
C LEU A 28 13.33 -6.28 -12.05
N ASN A 29 13.57 -5.94 -13.33
CA ASN A 29 13.80 -4.67 -14.05
C ASN A 29 13.29 -4.80 -15.54
N PRO A 30 13.46 -3.84 -16.50
CA PRO A 30 12.46 -3.60 -17.56
C PRO A 30 12.95 -3.55 -19.03
N ALA A 31 11.99 -3.27 -19.93
CA ALA A 31 12.12 -2.61 -21.26
C ALA A 31 12.39 -3.44 -22.55
N LEU A 32 12.00 -2.81 -23.68
CA LEU A 32 12.07 -3.19 -25.11
C LEU A 32 10.98 -4.19 -25.60
N ASP A 33 10.32 -4.03 -26.75
CA ASP A 33 10.54 -3.11 -27.90
C ASP A 33 9.22 -2.66 -28.60
N ILE A 34 9.33 -1.79 -29.61
CA ILE A 34 8.34 -0.89 -30.24
C ILE A 34 7.64 -1.50 -31.49
N SER A 35 6.34 -1.18 -31.74
CA SER A 35 5.83 -0.84 -33.10
C SER A 35 4.35 -0.35 -33.20
N ASP A 36 4.18 0.96 -33.39
CA ASP A 36 3.30 1.63 -34.39
C ASP A 36 1.74 1.51 -34.37
N PRO A 37 0.95 2.36 -35.11
CA PRO A 37 -0.07 3.18 -34.46
C PRO A 37 -1.45 3.17 -35.18
N HIS A 38 -2.21 4.27 -35.04
CA HIS A 38 -3.52 4.60 -35.66
C HIS A 38 -4.79 4.15 -34.93
N ARG A 39 -5.41 5.09 -34.20
CA ARG A 39 -6.61 5.82 -34.68
C ARG A 39 -6.98 6.94 -33.72
N GLY A 40 -7.12 8.16 -34.24
CA GLY A 40 -7.58 9.30 -33.44
C GLY A 40 -9.10 9.46 -33.47
N ALA A 41 -9.61 10.17 -32.47
CA ALA A 41 -10.86 10.91 -32.53
C ALA A 41 -10.69 12.17 -31.69
N SER A 42 -10.74 13.33 -32.34
CA SER A 42 -10.72 14.64 -31.67
C SER A 42 -12.06 14.91 -31.00
N PHE A 43 -12.06 15.25 -29.71
CA PHE A 43 -13.20 15.90 -29.06
C PHE A 43 -12.73 17.23 -28.46
N GLU A 44 -13.27 18.32 -28.99
CA GLU A 44 -13.10 19.66 -28.43
C GLU A 44 -14.00 19.80 -27.20
N PHE A 45 -13.42 20.05 -26.02
CA PHE A 45 -14.18 20.56 -24.88
C PHE A 45 -14.06 22.07 -24.82
N SER A 46 -15.21 22.73 -25.00
CA SER A 46 -15.32 24.19 -24.95
C SER A 46 -15.27 24.67 -23.50
N ALA A 47 -14.50 25.72 -23.22
CA ALA A 47 -14.35 26.27 -21.88
C ALA A 47 -15.68 26.79 -21.33
N MET A 48 -16.15 26.25 -20.21
CA MET A 48 -17.25 26.82 -19.45
C MET A 48 -16.74 27.85 -18.45
N SER A 49 -16.93 29.13 -18.78
CA SER A 49 -16.77 30.25 -17.85
C SER A 49 -17.75 30.11 -16.68
N ILE A 50 -17.24 30.06 -15.45
CA ILE A 50 -18.08 30.10 -14.24
C ILE A 50 -18.43 31.55 -13.94
N GLU A 51 -19.69 31.93 -14.19
CA GLU A 51 -20.23 33.21 -13.71
C GLU A 51 -20.46 33.15 -12.19
N VAL A 52 -19.94 34.13 -11.46
CA VAL A 52 -20.06 34.21 -10.00
C VAL A 52 -21.45 34.73 -9.61
N GLY A 53 -22.40 33.79 -9.44
CA GLY A 53 -23.78 34.05 -9.06
C GLY A 53 -24.09 33.81 -7.58
N GLN A 54 -24.09 34.89 -6.79
CA GLN A 54 -24.78 35.11 -5.51
C GLN A 54 -24.94 33.96 -4.49
N ALA A 55 -24.41 34.20 -3.27
CA ALA A 55 -24.58 33.32 -2.12
C ALA A 55 -26.04 33.15 -1.66
N GLN A 56 -26.43 31.90 -1.37
CA GLN A 56 -27.46 31.59 -0.39
C GLN A 56 -26.90 30.62 0.66
N ALA A 57 -27.13 30.93 1.92
CA ALA A 57 -26.68 30.09 3.03
C ALA A 57 -27.53 28.81 3.10
N VAL A 58 -26.87 27.64 3.12
CA VAL A 58 -27.50 26.36 3.43
C VAL A 58 -26.94 25.85 4.76
N SER A 59 -27.84 25.36 5.61
CA SER A 59 -27.64 25.15 7.04
C SER A 59 -26.62 24.06 7.38
N THR A 60 -25.86 24.28 8.45
CA THR A 60 -25.04 23.25 9.09
C THR A 60 -25.94 22.26 9.87
N SER A 61 -26.12 21.06 9.33
CA SER A 61 -26.63 19.92 10.10
C SER A 61 -26.14 18.59 9.53
N PHE A 62 -24.93 18.18 9.90
CA PHE A 62 -24.48 16.79 9.77
C PHE A 62 -23.91 16.30 11.11
N ALA A 63 -24.81 16.23 12.09
CA ALA A 63 -24.56 15.61 13.39
C ALA A 63 -25.47 14.37 13.49
N GLY A 64 -24.87 13.20 13.28
CA GLY A 64 -25.45 11.87 13.41
C GLY A 64 -24.28 10.90 13.48
N SER A 65 -23.67 10.63 14.64
CA SER A 65 -24.28 10.00 15.82
C SER A 65 -24.95 8.67 15.48
N LEU A 66 -24.14 7.70 15.04
CA LEU A 66 -24.49 6.28 15.02
C LEU A 66 -23.23 5.43 15.27
N VAL A 67 -23.29 4.61 16.32
CA VAL A 67 -22.38 3.51 16.68
C VAL A 67 -20.96 3.91 17.15
N LEU A 68 -20.81 4.14 18.47
CA LEU A 68 -19.50 4.25 19.16
C LEU A 68 -19.30 3.20 20.28
N ASP A 69 -20.36 2.51 20.71
CA ASP A 69 -20.38 1.55 21.84
C ASP A 69 -19.53 0.26 21.65
N GLY A 70 -18.81 0.10 20.55
CA GLY A 70 -17.95 -1.06 20.28
C GLY A 70 -16.45 -0.76 20.21
N LEU A 71 -16.05 0.51 20.32
CA LEU A 71 -14.65 0.94 20.17
C LEU A 71 -13.95 1.16 21.52
N GLU A 72 -14.66 1.64 22.55
CA GLU A 72 -14.05 2.03 23.83
C GLU A 72 -13.35 0.87 24.55
N ASP A 73 -13.93 -0.34 24.54
CA ASP A 73 -13.30 -1.54 25.11
C ASP A 73 -12.02 -1.96 24.37
N SER A 74 -11.93 -1.70 23.06
CA SER A 74 -10.72 -1.97 22.26
C SER A 74 -9.61 -0.96 22.53
N TYR A 75 -9.96 0.31 22.77
CA TYR A 75 -9.00 1.36 23.11
C TYR A 75 -8.32 1.11 24.47
N ASN A 76 -9.05 0.61 25.47
CA ASN A 76 -8.48 0.33 26.79
C ASN A 76 -7.46 -0.82 26.73
N TYR A 77 -7.77 -1.92 26.02
CA TYR A 77 -6.84 -3.05 25.86
C TYR A 77 -5.59 -2.69 25.02
N ALA A 78 -5.72 -1.75 24.08
CA ALA A 78 -4.60 -1.28 23.27
C ALA A 78 -3.55 -0.49 24.08
N ASN A 79 -3.97 0.28 25.08
CA ASN A 79 -3.07 1.10 25.89
C ASN A 79 -2.22 0.24 26.85
N ASP A 80 -2.80 -0.78 27.49
CA ASP A 80 -2.07 -1.69 28.40
C ASP A 80 -0.93 -2.45 27.71
N ILE A 81 -1.04 -2.71 26.40
CA ILE A 81 0.02 -3.35 25.59
C ILE A 81 1.11 -2.36 25.19
N LEU A 82 0.74 -1.10 24.95
CA LEU A 82 1.65 -0.04 24.52
C LEU A 82 2.63 0.39 25.62
N GLU A 83 2.21 0.42 26.89
CA GLU A 83 3.10 0.76 28.01
C GLU A 83 4.17 -0.31 28.28
N GLN A 84 3.98 -1.56 27.83
CA GLN A 84 4.98 -2.63 28.00
C GLN A 84 6.07 -2.65 26.92
N SER A 85 5.96 -1.82 25.88
CA SER A 85 6.81 -1.91 24.68
C SER A 85 8.02 -0.95 24.68
N GLN A 86 8.25 -0.18 25.74
CA GLN A 86 9.25 0.92 25.76
C GLN A 86 10.57 0.61 26.50
N THR A 87 11.12 -0.60 26.40
CA THR A 87 12.54 -0.89 26.70
C THR A 87 12.99 -2.21 26.05
N ILE A 88 13.55 -2.19 24.84
CA ILE A 88 14.28 -3.33 24.24
C ILE A 88 15.49 -2.77 23.48
N GLU A 89 16.68 -3.28 23.76
CA GLU A 89 17.97 -2.76 23.25
C GLU A 89 18.48 -3.48 21.98
N ASP A 90 17.73 -4.46 21.44
CA ASP A 90 18.10 -5.20 20.23
C ASP A 90 16.85 -5.55 19.40
N GLU A 91 16.71 -4.96 18.21
CA GLU A 91 15.54 -5.17 17.34
C GLU A 91 15.53 -6.56 16.65
N SER A 92 16.67 -7.25 16.63
CA SER A 92 16.81 -8.54 15.96
C SER A 92 15.96 -9.65 16.60
N ASP A 93 15.67 -9.55 17.90
CA ASP A 93 14.90 -10.53 18.67
C ASP A 93 13.39 -10.20 18.77
N ILE A 94 12.94 -9.06 18.24
CA ILE A 94 11.52 -8.67 18.31
C ILE A 94 10.69 -9.55 17.35
N VAL A 95 9.81 -10.36 17.93
CA VAL A 95 8.83 -11.18 17.21
C VAL A 95 7.51 -10.41 17.08
N PRO A 96 7.00 -10.15 15.86
CA PRO A 96 5.77 -9.41 15.66
C PRO A 96 4.55 -10.11 16.27
N TYR A 97 3.61 -9.31 16.78
CA TYR A 97 2.39 -9.77 17.46
C TYR A 97 1.63 -10.84 16.66
N TYR A 98 1.59 -10.70 15.33
CA TYR A 98 0.82 -11.58 14.46
C TYR A 98 1.36 -13.01 14.41
N GLU A 99 2.62 -13.26 14.80
CA GLU A 99 3.20 -14.61 14.82
C GLU A 99 2.54 -15.52 15.87
N THR A 100 1.97 -14.94 16.94
CA THR A 100 1.26 -15.67 17.99
C THR A 100 -0.16 -16.11 17.61
N ILE A 101 -0.70 -15.64 16.48
CA ILE A 101 -2.02 -16.06 15.98
C ILE A 101 -2.00 -17.57 15.67
N GLU A 102 -3.09 -18.27 15.94
CA GLU A 102 -3.18 -19.72 15.73
C GLU A 102 -3.08 -20.09 14.24
N ASP A 103 -2.33 -21.16 13.92
CA ASP A 103 -2.38 -21.76 12.59
C ASP A 103 -3.69 -22.56 12.39
N LEU A 104 -4.60 -22.00 11.61
CA LEU A 104 -5.90 -22.58 11.29
C LEU A 104 -5.86 -23.55 10.11
N GLY A 105 -4.68 -23.87 9.54
CA GLY A 105 -4.55 -24.81 8.43
C GLY A 105 -5.25 -26.15 8.70
N ARG A 106 -5.25 -26.63 9.95
CA ARG A 106 -5.93 -27.88 10.36
C ARG A 106 -7.46 -27.78 10.52
N LYS A 107 -8.06 -26.60 10.34
CA LYS A 107 -9.50 -26.33 10.53
C LYS A 107 -10.21 -26.25 9.19
N LYS A 108 -11.54 -26.38 9.20
CA LYS A 108 -12.37 -26.41 7.96
C LYS A 108 -12.71 -25.04 7.39
N ASN A 109 -12.73 -24.00 8.23
CA ASN A 109 -13.14 -22.65 7.87
C ASN A 109 -11.93 -21.72 7.92
N GLY A 110 -11.88 -20.75 7.01
CA GLY A 110 -10.91 -19.65 7.08
C GLY A 110 -11.28 -18.60 8.13
N MET A 111 -10.36 -17.66 8.35
CA MET A 111 -10.51 -16.52 9.25
C MET A 111 -10.12 -15.23 8.54
N LEU A 112 -10.91 -14.17 8.76
CA LEU A 112 -10.62 -12.83 8.29
C LEU A 112 -10.11 -11.99 9.46
N TYR A 113 -8.91 -11.43 9.33
CA TYR A 113 -8.30 -10.52 10.29
C TYR A 113 -8.41 -9.08 9.80
N ARG A 114 -9.02 -8.23 10.61
CA ARG A 114 -9.19 -6.79 10.35
C ARG A 114 -8.40 -6.00 11.38
N LEU A 115 -7.32 -5.35 10.96
CA LEU A 115 -6.52 -4.49 11.85
C LEU A 115 -7.32 -3.24 12.26
N SER A 116 -7.26 -2.87 13.53
CA SER A 116 -7.87 -1.62 14.01
C SER A 116 -7.19 -0.40 13.38
N PRO A 117 -7.93 0.69 13.05
CA PRO A 117 -7.36 1.90 12.45
C PRO A 117 -6.18 2.48 13.25
N LYS A 118 -5.23 3.15 12.58
CA LYS A 118 -4.16 3.89 13.26
C LYS A 118 -4.65 5.30 13.59
N CYS A 119 -4.58 5.68 14.86
CA CYS A 119 -4.78 7.08 15.26
C CYS A 119 -3.49 7.87 15.00
N PHE A 120 -3.63 9.12 14.58
CA PHE A 120 -2.49 10.05 14.51
C PHE A 120 -1.89 10.26 15.91
N ARG A 121 -0.55 10.28 16.00
CA ARG A 121 0.21 10.49 17.24
C ARG A 121 1.41 11.38 16.96
N ASP A 122 1.35 12.63 17.40
CA ASP A 122 2.36 13.68 17.17
C ASP A 122 3.79 13.25 17.54
N GLN A 123 3.94 12.37 18.53
CA GLN A 123 5.24 11.89 19.04
C GLN A 123 5.84 10.73 18.22
N GLN A 124 5.02 9.99 17.46
CA GLN A 124 5.45 8.86 16.63
C GLN A 124 4.66 8.86 15.30
N PRO A 125 4.90 9.87 14.43
CA PRO A 125 4.19 10.01 13.17
C PRO A 125 4.70 9.08 12.07
N HIS A 126 5.82 8.38 12.27
CA HIS A 126 6.42 7.43 11.31
C HIS A 126 5.70 6.07 11.26
N TYR A 127 5.94 5.33 10.18
CA TYR A 127 5.54 3.93 10.05
C TYR A 127 6.47 3.04 10.89
N ASN A 128 5.88 2.24 11.77
CA ASN A 128 6.61 1.27 12.59
C ASN A 128 6.15 -0.15 12.20
N PRO A 129 7.01 -0.98 11.56
CA PRO A 129 6.65 -2.34 11.15
C PRO A 129 6.51 -3.34 12.31
N LEU A 130 7.00 -2.97 13.50
CA LEU A 130 6.94 -3.75 14.74
C LEU A 130 5.80 -3.28 15.67
N GLU A 131 4.95 -2.35 15.22
CA GLU A 131 3.80 -1.87 16.00
C GLU A 131 2.88 -3.04 16.39
N VAL A 132 2.57 -3.19 17.67
CA VAL A 132 1.54 -4.14 18.13
C VAL A 132 0.17 -3.55 17.82
N VAL A 133 -0.52 -4.15 16.85
CA VAL A 133 -1.81 -3.63 16.35
C VAL A 133 -2.96 -4.52 16.81
N PRO A 134 -3.95 -3.99 17.56
CA PRO A 134 -5.19 -4.70 17.84
C PRO A 134 -5.92 -5.08 16.54
N TYR A 135 -6.57 -6.24 16.53
CA TYR A 135 -7.32 -6.73 15.37
C TYR A 135 -8.58 -7.47 15.79
N LEU A 136 -9.56 -7.51 14.88
CA LEU A 136 -10.76 -8.34 14.98
C LEU A 136 -10.56 -9.59 14.12
N ASP A 137 -10.88 -10.78 14.64
CA ASP A 137 -10.83 -12.05 13.93
C ASP A 137 -12.23 -12.65 13.70
N ASP A 138 -12.73 -12.51 12.47
CA ASP A 138 -14.07 -12.97 12.07
C ASP A 138 -14.01 -14.34 11.36
N ARG A 139 -14.77 -15.31 11.86
CA ARG A 139 -14.94 -16.62 11.19
C ARG A 139 -15.85 -16.48 9.98
N VAL A 140 -15.24 -16.38 8.81
CA VAL A 140 -15.94 -16.09 7.56
C VAL A 140 -16.23 -17.33 6.71
N GLY A 141 -17.42 -17.35 6.11
CA GLY A 141 -17.71 -18.18 4.94
C GLY A 141 -17.56 -17.34 3.68
N TYR A 142 -16.75 -17.81 2.73
CA TYR A 142 -16.50 -17.11 1.47
C TYR A 142 -16.49 -18.11 0.30
N SER A 143 -16.83 -17.64 -0.89
CA SER A 143 -16.72 -18.43 -2.13
C SER A 143 -15.65 -17.83 -3.04
N GLU A 144 -14.67 -18.66 -3.44
CA GLU A 144 -13.68 -18.28 -4.46
C GLU A 144 -14.29 -18.46 -5.85
N GLY A 145 -14.21 -17.40 -6.65
CA GLY A 145 -14.64 -17.36 -8.04
C GLY A 145 -13.46 -17.46 -9.01
N GLN A 146 -13.72 -17.04 -10.25
CA GLN A 146 -12.73 -17.06 -11.32
C GLN A 146 -11.50 -16.21 -10.99
N GLN A 147 -10.32 -16.70 -11.40
CA GLN A 147 -9.09 -15.91 -11.43
C GLN A 147 -9.26 -14.70 -12.36
N VAL A 148 -8.88 -13.52 -11.88
CA VAL A 148 -8.85 -12.28 -12.65
C VAL A 148 -7.53 -12.23 -13.41
N GLN A 149 -7.58 -12.13 -14.74
CA GLN A 149 -6.41 -11.70 -15.49
C GLN A 149 -6.20 -10.21 -15.23
N VAL A 150 -5.18 -9.87 -14.45
CA VAL A 150 -4.75 -8.49 -14.21
C VAL A 150 -3.56 -8.23 -15.12
N ALA A 151 -3.70 -7.31 -16.08
CA ALA A 151 -2.78 -7.17 -17.21
C ALA A 151 -1.32 -6.80 -16.85
N ASN A 152 -1.06 -6.34 -15.62
CA ASN A 152 0.21 -5.77 -15.16
C ASN A 152 0.67 -6.36 -13.82
N HIS A 153 0.56 -7.67 -13.65
CA HIS A 153 1.11 -8.39 -12.49
C HIS A 153 2.16 -9.39 -12.97
N SER A 154 3.26 -9.55 -12.21
CA SER A 154 4.24 -10.60 -12.49
C SER A 154 3.58 -11.96 -12.44
N LEU A 155 4.15 -12.95 -13.14
CA LEU A 155 3.55 -14.28 -13.32
C LEU A 155 3.21 -14.99 -11.99
N ASP A 156 3.88 -14.59 -10.90
CA ASP A 156 3.71 -15.15 -9.57
C ASP A 156 2.52 -14.56 -8.79
N TRP A 157 1.99 -13.40 -9.17
CA TRP A 157 0.87 -12.76 -8.46
C TRP A 157 -0.49 -13.27 -8.98
N VAL A 158 -1.23 -13.97 -8.13
CA VAL A 158 -2.59 -14.44 -8.41
C VAL A 158 -3.61 -13.50 -7.77
N VAL A 159 -4.67 -13.19 -8.53
CA VAL A 159 -5.86 -12.46 -8.04
C VAL A 159 -7.11 -13.27 -8.37
N ARG A 160 -7.94 -13.58 -7.37
CA ARG A 160 -9.23 -14.27 -7.54
C ARG A 160 -10.37 -13.36 -7.08
N LYS A 161 -11.51 -13.40 -7.76
CA LYS A 161 -12.74 -12.81 -7.22
C LYS A 161 -13.21 -13.66 -6.04
N ALA A 162 -13.68 -13.01 -4.99
CA ALA A 162 -14.30 -13.67 -3.85
C ALA A 162 -15.60 -12.96 -3.48
N TYR A 163 -16.59 -13.72 -3.03
CA TYR A 163 -17.78 -13.16 -2.41
C TYR A 163 -17.83 -13.54 -0.94
N LEU A 164 -17.94 -12.53 -0.07
CA LEU A 164 -17.94 -12.69 1.37
C LEU A 164 -19.38 -12.72 1.89
N HIS A 165 -19.80 -13.87 2.40
CA HIS A 165 -21.10 -14.07 3.03
C HIS A 165 -20.97 -13.88 4.55
N HIS A 166 -20.94 -12.63 5.01
CA HIS A 166 -20.90 -12.32 6.44
C HIS A 166 -22.25 -11.79 6.97
N ARG A 167 -22.49 -11.92 8.28
CA ARG A 167 -23.71 -11.40 8.94
C ARG A 167 -23.71 -9.88 9.07
N ASP A 168 -22.52 -9.30 9.22
CA ASP A 168 -22.33 -7.86 9.18
C ASP A 168 -22.31 -7.39 7.73
N TYR A 169 -23.33 -6.61 7.36
CA TYR A 169 -23.49 -6.04 6.03
C TYR A 169 -22.36 -5.06 5.66
N GLN A 170 -21.61 -4.51 6.62
CA GLN A 170 -20.49 -3.62 6.36
C GLN A 170 -19.29 -4.34 5.69
N ILE A 171 -19.20 -5.67 5.83
CA ILE A 171 -18.14 -6.49 5.22
C ILE A 171 -18.68 -7.59 4.30
N ALA A 172 -19.98 -7.62 4.02
CA ALA A 172 -20.56 -8.52 3.03
C ALA A 172 -20.47 -7.92 1.63
N GLY A 173 -19.99 -8.67 0.63
CA GLY A 173 -19.88 -8.15 -0.73
C GLY A 173 -18.82 -8.81 -1.60
N SER A 174 -18.41 -8.09 -2.65
CA SER A 174 -17.44 -8.53 -3.66
C SER A 174 -16.02 -8.05 -3.33
N TYR A 175 -15.09 -8.99 -3.28
CA TYR A 175 -13.71 -8.78 -2.90
C TYR A 175 -12.74 -9.40 -3.92
N HIS A 176 -11.47 -9.02 -3.82
CA HIS A 176 -10.35 -9.67 -4.47
C HIS A 176 -9.46 -10.32 -3.40
N ILE A 177 -9.22 -11.62 -3.57
CA ILE A 177 -8.15 -12.37 -2.90
C ILE A 177 -6.89 -12.20 -3.75
N LYS A 178 -5.79 -11.72 -3.16
CA LYS A 178 -4.49 -11.55 -3.83
C LYS A 178 -3.39 -12.25 -3.03
N TYR A 179 -2.50 -12.96 -3.70
CA TYR A 179 -1.32 -13.60 -3.08
C TYR A 179 -0.25 -13.84 -4.13
N ASN A 180 0.99 -14.03 -3.69
CA ASN A 180 2.09 -14.45 -4.56
C ASN A 180 2.32 -15.97 -4.42
N LEU A 181 2.51 -16.68 -5.53
CA LEU A 181 2.71 -18.13 -5.57
C LEU A 181 3.96 -18.58 -4.81
N THR A 182 5.03 -17.78 -4.83
CA THR A 182 6.28 -18.09 -4.11
C THR A 182 6.08 -18.18 -2.60
N TRP A 183 5.05 -17.52 -2.05
CA TRP A 183 4.74 -17.57 -0.61
C TRP A 183 4.33 -18.96 -0.12
N ALA A 184 3.83 -19.84 -1.00
CA ALA A 184 3.51 -21.22 -0.65
C ALA A 184 4.77 -22.05 -0.31
N ASN A 185 5.96 -21.59 -0.72
CA ASN A 185 7.23 -22.24 -0.40
C ASN A 185 7.88 -21.66 0.87
N LEU A 186 7.35 -20.57 1.44
CA LEU A 186 7.88 -19.96 2.66
C LEU A 186 7.35 -20.68 3.91
N LEU A 187 8.18 -20.75 4.96
CA LEU A 187 7.76 -21.25 6.27
C LEU A 187 6.58 -20.46 6.85
N SER A 188 6.50 -19.16 6.57
CA SER A 188 5.41 -18.28 7.01
C SER A 188 4.15 -18.38 6.15
N GLN A 189 4.17 -19.11 5.02
CA GLN A 189 3.04 -19.23 4.09
C GLN A 189 2.43 -17.88 3.66
N GLY A 190 3.25 -16.83 3.56
CA GLY A 190 2.83 -15.47 3.20
C GLY A 190 2.40 -14.57 4.36
N ARG A 191 2.33 -15.08 5.60
CA ARG A 191 1.80 -14.39 6.79
C ARG A 191 2.37 -12.98 6.98
N SER A 192 3.68 -12.89 7.14
CA SER A 192 4.39 -11.65 7.41
C SER A 192 4.19 -10.61 6.31
N HIS A 193 4.25 -11.02 5.04
CA HIS A 193 3.91 -10.15 3.90
C HIS A 193 2.45 -9.64 3.95
N CYS A 194 1.47 -10.49 4.29
CA CYS A 194 0.07 -10.06 4.38
C CYS A 194 -0.16 -9.05 5.50
N PHE A 195 0.40 -9.28 6.68
CA PHE A 195 0.28 -8.35 7.82
C PHE A 195 1.00 -7.03 7.57
N GLU A 196 2.20 -7.05 6.98
CA GLU A 196 2.93 -5.82 6.61
C GLU A 196 2.12 -4.98 5.61
N ARG A 197 1.54 -5.60 4.56
CA ARG A 197 0.68 -4.89 3.60
C ARG A 197 -0.56 -4.29 4.25
N ALA A 198 -1.13 -4.94 5.27
CA ALA A 198 -2.25 -4.39 6.02
C ALA A 198 -1.82 -3.20 6.91
N GLN A 199 -0.66 -3.30 7.57
CA GLN A 199 -0.09 -2.20 8.35
C GLN A 199 0.27 -0.99 7.47
N ASN A 200 0.84 -1.20 6.27
CA ASN A 200 1.14 -0.15 5.31
C ASN A 200 -0.11 0.61 4.86
N SER A 201 -1.18 -0.11 4.46
CA SER A 201 -2.49 0.48 4.15
C SER A 201 -3.04 1.28 5.33
N ARG A 202 -3.01 0.70 6.54
CA ARG A 202 -3.45 1.35 7.79
C ARG A 202 -2.65 2.62 8.14
N TYR A 203 -1.35 2.63 7.91
CA TYR A 203 -0.50 3.80 8.15
C TYR A 203 -0.79 4.92 7.16
N VAL A 204 -0.83 4.61 5.86
CA VAL A 204 -1.08 5.61 4.81
C VAL A 204 -2.49 6.19 4.90
N ALA A 205 -3.47 5.42 5.38
CA ALA A 205 -4.82 5.95 5.67
C ALA A 205 -4.78 7.07 6.73
N MET A 206 -4.01 6.88 7.81
CA MET A 206 -3.81 7.87 8.88
C MET A 206 -3.04 9.10 8.36
N ALA A 207 -1.98 8.89 7.59
CA ALA A 207 -1.21 9.98 6.99
C ALA A 207 -2.06 10.82 6.02
N LEU A 208 -2.89 10.16 5.18
CA LEU A 208 -3.78 10.83 4.24
C LEU A 208 -4.84 11.68 4.96
N GLU A 209 -5.43 11.16 6.04
CA GLU A 209 -6.39 11.91 6.86
C GLU A 209 -5.73 13.16 7.48
N SER A 210 -4.46 13.08 7.87
CA SER A 210 -3.68 14.23 8.36
C SER A 210 -3.42 15.26 7.26
N PHE A 211 -2.97 14.82 6.09
CA PHE A 211 -2.75 15.66 4.90
C PHE A 211 -4.02 16.41 4.48
N GLN A 212 -5.16 15.71 4.42
CA GLN A 212 -6.48 16.29 4.15
C GLN A 212 -6.85 17.36 5.19
N LYS A 213 -6.61 17.11 6.49
CA LYS A 213 -6.86 18.08 7.56
C LYS A 213 -5.98 19.33 7.43
N ASP A 214 -4.72 19.19 7.06
CA ASP A 214 -3.80 20.32 6.90
C ASP A 214 -4.14 21.18 5.67
N LEU A 215 -4.43 20.57 4.51
CA LEU A 215 -4.98 21.30 3.35
C LEU A 215 -6.26 22.06 3.72
N PHE A 216 -7.18 21.41 4.44
CA PHE A 216 -8.43 22.02 4.91
C PHE A 216 -8.22 23.16 5.92
N ARG A 217 -7.14 23.15 6.72
CA ARG A 217 -6.73 24.28 7.57
C ARG A 217 -6.17 25.42 6.72
N LYS A 218 -5.29 25.12 5.76
CA LYS A 218 -4.62 26.08 4.87
C LYS A 218 -5.54 26.85 3.92
N ARG A 219 -6.79 26.39 3.70
CA ARG A 219 -7.79 27.11 2.88
C ARG A 219 -8.16 28.51 3.37
N ARG A 220 -7.82 28.87 4.60
CA ARG A 220 -7.92 30.24 5.13
C ARG A 220 -6.53 30.78 5.37
N GLU A 221 -6.26 31.96 4.83
CA GLU A 221 -5.03 32.70 5.12
C GLU A 221 -4.87 32.85 6.64
N ASN A 222 -3.79 32.32 7.22
CA ASN A 222 -3.54 32.31 8.67
C ASN A 222 -4.71 31.76 9.52
N GLY A 223 -5.50 30.82 9.00
CA GLY A 223 -6.60 30.13 9.69
C GLY A 223 -7.88 30.95 9.90
N ASN A 224 -7.79 32.28 9.92
CA ASN A 224 -8.89 33.22 10.18
C ASN A 224 -9.17 34.22 9.04
N GLY A 225 -8.34 34.24 7.99
CA GLY A 225 -8.49 35.12 6.84
C GLY A 225 -9.54 34.65 5.83
N ASN A 226 -9.53 35.31 4.67
CA ASN A 226 -10.40 34.97 3.55
C ASN A 226 -10.15 33.54 3.05
N ILE A 227 -11.17 32.96 2.42
CA ILE A 227 -11.04 31.64 1.78
C ILE A 227 -10.22 31.82 0.50
N ASN A 228 -9.06 31.15 0.43
CA ASN A 228 -8.32 31.00 -0.81
C ASN A 228 -9.04 29.94 -1.68
N PRO A 229 -9.52 30.27 -2.89
CA PRO A 229 -10.32 29.37 -3.71
C PRO A 229 -9.51 28.17 -4.24
N LEU A 230 -8.21 28.36 -4.51
CA LEU A 230 -7.31 27.30 -4.98
C LEU A 230 -7.08 26.26 -3.88
N HIS A 231 -6.78 26.72 -2.66
CA HIS A 231 -6.64 25.83 -1.50
C HIS A 231 -7.97 25.13 -1.14
N LEU A 232 -9.11 25.79 -1.33
CA LEU A 232 -10.42 25.15 -1.16
C LEU A 232 -10.63 24.04 -2.20
N GLN A 233 -10.28 24.27 -3.46
CA GLN A 233 -10.34 23.26 -4.51
C GLN A 233 -9.46 22.05 -4.18
N TRP A 234 -8.20 22.27 -3.79
CA TRP A 234 -7.30 21.19 -3.35
C TRP A 234 -7.85 20.41 -2.16
N ALA A 235 -8.40 21.09 -1.14
CA ALA A 235 -9.00 20.42 0.01
C ALA A 235 -10.24 19.59 -0.37
N ILE A 236 -11.05 20.05 -1.33
CA ILE A 236 -12.19 19.29 -1.86
C ILE A 236 -11.72 18.06 -2.62
N VAL A 237 -10.79 18.19 -3.58
CA VAL A 237 -10.28 17.06 -4.36
C VAL A 237 -9.55 16.06 -3.46
N ALA A 238 -8.73 16.53 -2.51
CA ALA A 238 -8.07 15.67 -1.54
C ALA A 238 -9.07 14.90 -0.67
N SER A 239 -10.23 15.48 -0.33
CA SER A 239 -11.25 14.82 0.51
C SER A 239 -11.97 13.63 -0.14
N SER A 240 -11.93 13.51 -1.47
CA SER A 240 -12.41 12.31 -2.18
C SER A 240 -11.32 11.25 -2.38
N MET A 241 -10.04 11.54 -2.09
CA MET A 241 -9.01 10.50 -2.03
C MET A 241 -9.25 9.60 -0.81
N SER A 242 -9.10 8.30 -0.98
CA SER A 242 -9.24 7.33 0.12
C SER A 242 -8.17 6.24 0.03
N VAL A 243 -7.87 5.54 1.12
CA VAL A 243 -7.02 4.35 1.09
C VAL A 243 -7.90 3.11 1.13
N GLN A 244 -7.76 2.23 0.14
CA GLN A 244 -8.47 0.96 0.10
C GLN A 244 -8.13 0.12 1.34
N PRO A 245 -9.12 -0.25 2.18
CA PRO A 245 -8.89 -1.12 3.33
C PRO A 245 -8.35 -2.48 2.88
N LEU A 246 -7.36 -2.97 3.63
CA LEU A 246 -6.75 -4.27 3.41
C LEU A 246 -6.99 -5.14 4.65
N HIS A 247 -7.46 -6.37 4.42
CA HIS A 247 -7.68 -7.38 5.43
C HIS A 247 -6.81 -8.60 5.12
N ILE A 248 -6.50 -9.41 6.14
CA ILE A 248 -5.77 -10.66 5.95
C ILE A 248 -6.76 -11.82 5.98
N LEU A 249 -6.71 -12.70 5.00
CA LEU A 249 -7.46 -13.96 5.00
C LEU A 249 -6.49 -15.12 5.24
N GLN A 250 -6.78 -15.93 6.25
CA GLN A 250 -6.15 -17.25 6.42
C GLN A 250 -7.13 -18.29 5.88
N SER A 251 -6.78 -18.98 4.80
CA SER A 251 -7.58 -20.08 4.26
C SER A 251 -7.52 -21.31 5.19
N SER A 252 -8.48 -22.21 5.08
CA SER A 252 -8.34 -23.57 5.62
C SER A 252 -7.51 -24.44 4.67
N ALA A 253 -6.76 -25.44 5.17
CA ALA A 253 -6.01 -26.33 4.27
C ALA A 253 -6.91 -27.24 3.41
N THR A 254 -8.22 -27.30 3.70
CA THR A 254 -9.22 -27.93 2.83
C THR A 254 -9.70 -27.03 1.68
N ALA A 255 -9.30 -25.75 1.67
CA ALA A 255 -9.66 -24.75 0.66
C ALA A 255 -8.47 -24.28 -0.18
N THR A 256 -7.23 -24.47 0.30
CA THR A 256 -6.02 -24.30 -0.52
C THR A 256 -5.90 -25.43 -1.54
N THR A 257 -5.67 -25.10 -2.81
CA THR A 257 -5.08 -26.07 -3.74
C THR A 257 -3.60 -26.28 -3.38
N ASP A 258 -2.99 -27.40 -3.81
CA ASP A 258 -1.67 -27.86 -3.30
C ASP A 258 -0.51 -26.86 -3.41
N ASN A 259 -0.65 -25.78 -4.18
CA ASN A 259 0.36 -24.75 -4.44
C ASN A 259 -0.05 -23.32 -4.00
N GLU A 260 -1.09 -23.16 -3.18
CA GLU A 260 -1.54 -21.84 -2.70
C GLU A 260 -1.07 -21.54 -1.27
N PRO A 261 -0.57 -20.33 -0.97
CA PRO A 261 -0.21 -19.94 0.39
C PRO A 261 -1.45 -19.89 1.28
N LEU A 262 -1.26 -20.27 2.54
CA LEU A 262 -2.30 -20.22 3.57
C LEU A 262 -2.80 -18.80 3.83
N TRP A 263 -1.89 -17.82 3.84
CA TRP A 263 -2.19 -16.42 4.11
C TRP A 263 -2.29 -15.63 2.80
N LYS A 264 -3.42 -14.92 2.65
CA LYS A 264 -3.78 -14.19 1.43
C LYS A 264 -4.24 -12.78 1.79
N ILE A 265 -3.96 -11.81 0.91
CA ILE A 265 -4.48 -10.45 1.00
C ILE A 265 -5.96 -10.46 0.58
N PHE A 266 -6.82 -9.81 1.35
CA PHE A 266 -8.25 -9.68 1.09
C PHE A 266 -8.63 -8.20 1.01
N LYS A 267 -9.06 -7.72 -0.15
CA LYS A 267 -9.34 -6.29 -0.41
C LYS A 267 -10.59 -6.11 -1.25
N GLY A 268 -11.23 -4.93 -1.18
CA GLY A 268 -12.44 -4.63 -1.97
C GLY A 268 -12.23 -4.86 -3.47
N ALA A 269 -13.23 -5.37 -4.18
CA ALA A 269 -13.13 -5.59 -5.62
C ALA A 269 -13.03 -4.25 -6.37
N THR A 270 -11.94 -4.06 -7.10
CA THR A 270 -11.68 -2.88 -7.94
C THR A 270 -12.13 -3.15 -9.38
N THR A 271 -13.10 -2.38 -9.88
CA THR A 271 -13.56 -2.43 -11.29
C THR A 271 -13.01 -1.29 -12.15
N ALA A 272 -12.35 -0.32 -11.52
CA ALA A 272 -11.90 0.93 -12.12
C ALA A 272 -10.56 0.81 -12.89
N ARG A 273 -10.33 1.77 -13.79
CA ARG A 273 -9.00 2.05 -14.38
C ARG A 273 -8.07 2.51 -13.27
N PHE A 274 -6.85 1.97 -13.22
CA PHE A 274 -5.82 2.35 -12.24
C PHE A 274 -4.53 2.80 -12.92
N HIS A 275 -3.80 3.69 -12.26
CA HIS A 275 -2.46 4.13 -12.62
C HIS A 275 -1.51 3.91 -11.44
N ARG A 276 -0.26 3.54 -11.73
CA ARG A 276 0.80 3.43 -10.72
C ARG A 276 1.57 4.73 -10.68
N PHE A 277 1.35 5.52 -9.64
CA PHE A 277 2.06 6.79 -9.45
C PHE A 277 3.49 6.56 -8.95
N ILE A 278 3.71 5.53 -8.12
CA ILE A 278 5.01 5.21 -7.53
C ILE A 278 5.37 3.75 -7.73
N HIS A 279 6.58 3.51 -8.24
CA HIS A 279 7.23 2.22 -8.27
C HIS A 279 8.41 2.23 -7.28
N VAL A 280 8.84 1.05 -6.83
CA VAL A 280 9.91 0.86 -5.83
C VAL A 280 11.22 1.58 -6.18
N ASN A 281 11.44 1.89 -7.46
CA ASN A 281 12.63 2.56 -7.96
C ASN A 281 12.35 3.78 -8.87
N ALA A 282 11.10 4.25 -8.95
CA ALA A 282 10.67 5.41 -9.73
C ALA A 282 9.56 6.19 -8.99
N PHE A 283 9.92 7.36 -8.47
CA PHE A 283 9.06 8.20 -7.62
C PHE A 283 8.34 9.33 -8.37
N HIS A 284 8.55 9.39 -9.69
CA HIS A 284 7.85 10.31 -10.58
C HIS A 284 7.45 9.53 -11.84
N ASN A 285 6.19 9.08 -11.89
CA ASN A 285 5.60 8.36 -13.01
C ASN A 285 4.21 8.94 -13.31
N GLU A 286 4.17 10.07 -14.01
CA GLU A 286 2.90 10.72 -14.36
C GLU A 286 2.06 9.88 -15.34
N PRO A 287 0.72 9.97 -15.26
CA PRO A 287 -0.15 9.31 -16.22
C PRO A 287 0.04 9.93 -17.62
N SER A 288 0.53 9.12 -18.56
CA SER A 288 0.90 9.57 -19.92
C SER A 288 -0.29 9.98 -20.80
N MET A 289 -1.53 9.77 -20.36
CA MET A 289 -2.74 10.16 -21.07
C MET A 289 -3.78 10.76 -20.11
N GLU A 290 -4.44 11.82 -20.58
CA GLU A 290 -5.61 12.45 -19.95
C GLU A 290 -5.35 12.96 -18.52
N PRO A 291 -4.63 14.09 -18.32
CA PRO A 291 -4.46 14.69 -16.99
C PRO A 291 -5.79 14.97 -16.27
N GLU A 292 -6.85 15.27 -17.02
CA GLU A 292 -8.23 15.45 -16.52
C GLU A 292 -8.82 14.19 -15.88
N ALA A 293 -8.38 12.99 -16.29
CA ALA A 293 -8.77 11.73 -15.67
C ALA A 293 -8.04 11.46 -14.33
N TRP A 294 -7.02 12.25 -14.01
CA TRP A 294 -6.18 12.10 -12.82
C TRP A 294 -6.02 13.42 -12.04
N PRO A 295 -7.13 14.03 -11.57
CA PRO A 295 -7.10 15.30 -10.83
C PRO A 295 -6.31 15.22 -9.51
N TRP A 296 -6.02 14.01 -9.05
CA TRP A 296 -5.23 13.69 -7.87
C TRP A 296 -3.71 13.88 -8.06
N THR A 297 -3.20 14.00 -9.30
CA THR A 297 -1.76 13.84 -9.59
C THR A 297 -0.84 14.70 -8.72
N SER A 298 -1.04 16.02 -8.69
CA SER A 298 -0.24 16.93 -7.86
C SER A 298 -0.43 16.68 -6.36
N LEU A 299 -1.66 16.31 -5.95
CA LEU A 299 -1.98 15.98 -4.55
C LEU A 299 -1.30 14.68 -4.10
N ILE A 300 -1.17 13.68 -4.97
CA ILE A 300 -0.46 12.42 -4.67
C ILE A 300 1.02 12.71 -4.45
N TYR A 301 1.69 13.45 -5.35
CA TYR A 301 3.10 13.79 -5.14
C TYR A 301 3.35 14.64 -3.89
N ALA A 302 2.47 15.62 -3.62
CA ALA A 302 2.55 16.40 -2.39
C ALA A 302 2.24 15.58 -1.13
N PHE A 303 1.34 14.60 -1.21
CA PHE A 303 1.05 13.68 -0.11
C PHE A 303 2.23 12.75 0.22
N LEU A 304 2.97 12.29 -0.78
CA LEU A 304 4.19 11.50 -0.59
C LEU A 304 5.26 12.32 0.15
N HIS A 305 5.51 13.54 -0.31
CA HIS A 305 6.44 14.48 0.32
C HIS A 305 6.01 14.84 1.75
N TYR A 306 4.73 15.19 1.94
CA TYR A 306 4.17 15.43 3.26
C TYR A 306 4.35 14.24 4.20
N THR A 307 4.12 13.00 3.74
CA THR A 307 4.29 11.80 4.58
C THR A 307 5.75 11.59 4.97
N TYR A 308 6.68 11.89 4.06
CA TYR A 308 8.12 11.81 4.31
C TYR A 308 8.56 12.81 5.38
N GLU A 309 8.26 14.10 5.22
CA GLU A 309 8.59 15.12 6.22
C GLU A 309 7.84 14.91 7.55
N LEU A 310 6.56 14.56 7.50
CA LEU A 310 5.72 14.25 8.67
C LEU A 310 6.39 13.18 9.56
N SER A 311 7.05 12.21 8.94
CA SER A 311 7.77 11.14 9.64
C SER A 311 9.15 11.54 10.17
N GLY A 312 9.67 12.72 9.80
CA GLY A 312 11.06 13.13 10.06
C GLY A 312 12.06 12.39 9.17
N ASP A 313 11.80 12.34 7.86
CA ASP A 313 12.62 11.67 6.83
C ASP A 313 12.79 10.16 7.03
N ARG A 314 11.94 9.56 7.89
CA ARG A 314 12.06 8.18 8.36
C ARG A 314 11.16 7.20 7.60
N THR A 315 10.06 7.66 7.02
CA THR A 315 9.09 6.81 6.32
C THR A 315 8.94 7.22 4.87
N LEU A 316 8.98 6.24 3.96
CA LEU A 316 8.80 6.43 2.53
C LEU A 316 7.71 5.51 1.99
N ILE A 317 6.77 6.08 1.23
CA ILE A 317 5.81 5.28 0.45
C ILE A 317 6.49 4.88 -0.87
N ALA A 318 6.92 3.63 -0.97
CA ALA A 318 7.72 3.09 -2.07
C ALA A 318 6.90 2.40 -3.18
N ASN A 319 5.58 2.27 -3.02
CA ASN A 319 4.70 1.78 -4.07
C ASN A 319 3.30 2.36 -3.86
N LEU A 320 2.66 2.83 -4.92
CA LEU A 320 1.33 3.44 -4.86
C LEU A 320 0.60 3.33 -6.19
N ASP A 321 -0.49 2.55 -6.20
CA ASP A 321 -1.49 2.55 -7.26
C ASP A 321 -2.67 3.44 -6.84
N CYS A 322 -3.28 4.18 -7.76
CA CYS A 322 -4.53 4.92 -7.52
C CYS A 322 -5.51 4.62 -8.66
N ASP A 323 -6.81 4.53 -8.35
CA ASP A 323 -7.87 4.41 -9.35
C ASP A 323 -8.45 5.77 -9.77
N GLU A 324 -9.26 5.77 -10.83
CA GLU A 324 -9.92 6.96 -11.39
C GLU A 324 -10.89 7.66 -10.40
N HIS A 325 -11.19 7.05 -9.25
CA HIS A 325 -12.02 7.60 -8.18
C HIS A 325 -11.21 8.14 -6.99
N GLY A 326 -9.87 8.08 -7.05
CA GLY A 326 -9.00 8.55 -5.97
C GLY A 326 -8.70 7.49 -4.90
N ASN A 327 -9.01 6.21 -5.13
CA ASN A 327 -8.72 5.14 -4.17
C ASN A 327 -7.28 4.65 -4.31
N LEU A 328 -6.47 4.94 -3.31
CA LEU A 328 -5.09 4.50 -3.16
C LEU A 328 -5.03 3.02 -2.76
N SER A 329 -4.17 2.24 -3.43
CA SER A 329 -3.98 0.81 -3.16
C SER A 329 -2.57 0.33 -3.54
N ASN A 330 -2.30 -0.97 -3.37
CA ASN A 330 -0.99 -1.62 -3.63
C ASN A 330 0.19 -1.06 -2.80
N ILE A 331 -0.12 -0.35 -1.71
CA ILE A 331 0.81 0.43 -0.91
C ILE A 331 1.97 -0.42 -0.37
N VAL A 332 3.18 0.16 -0.41
CA VAL A 332 4.36 -0.25 0.36
C VAL A 332 4.86 0.96 1.13
N CYS A 333 5.14 0.78 2.42
CA CYS A 333 5.92 1.72 3.21
C CYS A 333 7.25 1.07 3.56
N TYR A 334 8.32 1.86 3.53
CA TYR A 334 9.60 1.53 4.14
C TYR A 334 9.84 2.46 5.33
N ASP A 335 10.48 1.91 6.35
CA ASP A 335 11.08 2.65 7.44
C ASP A 335 12.60 2.71 7.18
N LYS A 336 13.22 3.85 7.47
CA LYS A 336 14.65 4.11 7.17
C LYS A 336 15.60 3.41 8.13
N GLU A 337 15.12 3.09 9.32
CA GLU A 337 15.92 2.45 10.38
C GLU A 337 15.69 0.92 10.42
N THR A 338 14.50 0.45 9.99
CA THR A 338 14.12 -0.97 10.09
C THR A 338 13.83 -1.63 8.74
N VAL A 339 14.48 -2.76 8.48
CA VAL A 339 14.22 -3.62 7.32
C VAL A 339 12.89 -4.38 7.50
N PRO A 340 12.03 -4.48 6.47
CA PRO A 340 10.79 -5.28 6.50
C PRO A 340 10.96 -6.66 7.16
N TYR A 341 10.12 -7.00 8.13
CA TYR A 341 10.32 -8.19 8.99
C TYR A 341 10.47 -9.49 8.19
N HIS A 342 9.72 -9.64 7.10
CA HIS A 342 9.79 -10.81 6.22
C HIS A 342 11.12 -10.96 5.46
N SER A 343 11.93 -9.90 5.42
CA SER A 343 13.22 -9.83 4.72
C SER A 343 14.33 -9.26 5.61
N ARG A 344 14.15 -9.24 6.94
CA ARG A 344 15.08 -8.61 7.91
C ARG A 344 16.51 -9.17 7.93
N GLN A 345 16.72 -10.34 7.32
CA GLN A 345 18.04 -10.96 7.15
C GLN A 345 18.65 -10.74 5.75
N SER A 346 17.91 -10.15 4.80
CA SER A 346 18.42 -9.83 3.47
C SER A 346 19.14 -8.49 3.49
N VAL A 347 20.45 -8.55 3.26
CA VAL A 347 21.33 -7.39 3.05
C VAL A 347 20.86 -6.55 1.86
N GLU A 348 20.18 -7.17 0.92
CA GLU A 348 19.78 -6.59 -0.35
C GLU A 348 18.40 -5.94 -0.28
N MET A 349 17.52 -6.41 0.61
CA MET A 349 16.36 -5.62 1.03
C MET A 349 16.81 -4.34 1.75
N ALA A 350 17.82 -4.42 2.63
CA ALA A 350 18.38 -3.22 3.27
C ALA A 350 18.92 -2.22 2.21
N LYS A 351 19.75 -2.68 1.27
CA LYS A 351 20.22 -1.88 0.13
C LYS A 351 19.08 -1.33 -0.74
N ALA A 352 17.99 -2.09 -0.92
CA ALA A 352 16.83 -1.64 -1.69
C ALA A 352 16.03 -0.53 -0.97
N VAL A 353 15.93 -0.61 0.36
CA VAL A 353 15.37 0.46 1.20
C VAL A 353 16.25 1.71 1.08
N ASP A 354 17.56 1.61 1.34
CA ASP A 354 18.50 2.74 1.22
C ASP A 354 18.44 3.42 -0.16
N LEU A 355 18.42 2.61 -1.23
CA LEU A 355 18.31 3.09 -2.60
C LEU A 355 16.98 3.78 -2.88
N ALA A 356 15.87 3.29 -2.32
CA ALA A 356 14.56 3.92 -2.45
C ALA A 356 14.54 5.31 -1.78
N PHE A 357 15.09 5.44 -0.57
CA PHE A 357 15.24 6.72 0.13
C PHE A 357 16.11 7.72 -0.66
N SER A 358 17.27 7.28 -1.16
CA SER A 358 18.14 8.11 -2.00
C SER A 358 17.42 8.59 -3.28
N LYS A 359 16.79 7.65 -4.00
CA LYS A 359 16.06 7.96 -5.24
C LYS A 359 14.86 8.88 -5.03
N PHE A 360 14.16 8.80 -3.90
CA PHE A 360 13.06 9.72 -3.63
C PHE A 360 13.56 11.16 -3.54
N VAL A 361 14.65 11.41 -2.81
CA VAL A 361 15.27 12.75 -2.69
C VAL A 361 15.79 13.27 -4.04
N ASP A 362 16.37 12.38 -4.86
CA ASP A 362 16.85 12.75 -6.19
C ASP A 362 15.72 13.08 -7.18
N GLN A 363 14.66 12.26 -7.20
CA GLN A 363 13.60 12.26 -8.22
C GLN A 363 12.35 13.06 -7.85
N HIS A 364 12.12 13.39 -6.56
CA HIS A 364 10.94 14.15 -6.17
C HIS A 364 11.08 15.63 -6.58
N GLU A 365 10.14 16.09 -7.41
CA GLU A 365 9.99 17.50 -7.76
C GLU A 365 8.84 18.10 -6.96
N CYS A 366 9.16 19.11 -6.13
CA CYS A 366 8.14 19.84 -5.38
C CYS A 366 7.20 20.58 -6.34
N ASN A 367 5.90 20.45 -6.11
CA ASN A 367 4.87 21.19 -6.82
C ASN A 367 4.23 22.25 -5.90
N GLU A 368 3.34 23.07 -6.46
CA GLU A 368 2.65 24.17 -5.76
C GLU A 368 1.99 23.72 -4.44
N VAL A 369 1.45 22.49 -4.39
CA VAL A 369 0.81 21.94 -3.19
C VAL A 369 1.83 21.66 -2.08
N CYS A 370 3.05 21.16 -2.43
CA CYS A 370 4.13 20.96 -1.47
C CYS A 370 4.48 22.26 -0.73
N GLU A 371 4.74 23.32 -1.51
CA GLU A 371 5.10 24.64 -0.99
C GLU A 371 4.02 25.20 -0.03
N HIS A 372 2.75 25.02 -0.37
CA HIS A 372 1.63 25.51 0.44
C HIS A 372 1.32 24.70 1.69
N VAL A 373 1.52 23.37 1.68
CA VAL A 373 1.35 22.54 2.89
C VAL A 373 2.43 22.89 3.93
N GLY A 374 3.58 23.39 3.49
CA GLY A 374 4.68 23.89 4.33
C GLY A 374 5.96 23.08 4.16
N SER A 375 6.04 22.28 3.09
CA SER A 375 7.05 21.28 2.86
C SER A 375 8.16 21.79 1.95
N VAL A 376 9.23 22.32 2.56
CA VAL A 376 10.34 22.99 1.84
C VAL A 376 11.69 22.75 2.52
N ASN A 377 12.20 21.52 2.47
CA ASN A 377 13.39 21.20 1.65
C ASN A 377 13.79 19.72 1.79
N LEU A 378 13.77 18.98 0.68
CA LEU A 378 14.46 17.68 0.56
C LEU A 378 15.95 17.83 0.19
N LYS A 379 16.44 19.05 -0.04
CA LYS A 379 17.79 19.38 -0.56
C LYS A 379 18.44 20.55 0.19
#